data_AF-A0ABD3EVW5-F1
#
_entry.id   AF-A0ABD3EVW5-F1
#
_cell.length_a   1.000
_cell.length_b   1.000
_cell.length_c   1.000
_cell.angle_alpha   90.00
_cell.angle_beta   90.00
_cell.angle_gamma   90.00
#
_symmetry.space_group_name_H-M   'P 1'
#
loop_
_entity.id
_entity.type
_entity.pdbx_description
1 polymer ?
#
loop_
_entity_poly.entity_id
_entity_poly.type
_entity_poly.pdbx_seq_one_letter_code
_entity_poly.pdbx_strand_id
1 'polypeptide(L)'
;MLLNHLMFWMMTTEAAICLVLSLPFGQWISHAVISFLMKNLGGKDSPANMVATVVLAVVSILFLSDVSTVYKHHSSDEVLSDGMRIRLLTAQRDMYITGFCLFLFLLLRLVYIALATNLRLEKSLGAMKKQAEGAAAGYKSLLAENETFKKQTEKLHELLGDEEGEDKKKKVDALARLVQENSDLEQKVKASADKLKKAENEVAAVTKQAEGQSSAFMKLMDEKNESDKQLETAKAQEEEIKRQREQIAKLTEERDSLKTQIQDYDFMFSEAKKKAE
;
A
#
# COMPACT_ATOMS: atom_id res chain seq x y z
N MET A 1 34.99 8.47 0.04
CA MET A 1 34.46 9.80 0.40
C MET A 1 32.94 9.90 0.22
N LEU A 2 32.37 9.58 -0.94
CA LEU A 2 30.91 9.62 -1.15
C LEU A 2 30.13 8.71 -0.18
N LEU A 3 30.60 7.47 0.04
CA LEU A 3 29.95 6.53 0.97
C LEU A 3 29.89 7.06 2.40
N ASN A 4 30.99 7.62 2.91
CA ASN A 4 31.05 8.16 4.27
C ASN A 4 30.12 9.38 4.43
N HIS A 5 30.00 10.21 3.40
CA HIS A 5 29.07 11.34 3.42
C HIS A 5 27.61 10.86 3.42
N LEU A 6 27.30 9.83 2.63
CA LEU A 6 25.98 9.19 2.63
C LEU A 6 25.65 8.58 4.00
N MET A 7 26.58 7.86 4.63
CA MET A 7 26.38 7.28 5.96
C MET A 7 26.18 8.36 7.03
N PHE A 8 26.91 9.48 6.94
CA PHE A 8 26.73 10.60 7.85
C PHE A 8 25.34 11.25 7.74
N TRP A 9 24.84 11.44 6.50
CA TRP A 9 23.48 11.96 6.29
C TRP A 9 22.40 10.98 6.75
N MET A 10 22.62 9.68 6.51
CA MET A 10 21.75 8.61 7.02
C MET A 10 21.69 8.64 8.56
N MET A 11 22.83 8.68 9.23
CA MET A 11 22.94 8.80 10.70
C MET A 11 22.15 10.01 11.22
N THR A 12 22.38 11.18 10.60
CA THR A 12 21.74 12.43 11.01
C THR A 12 20.22 12.34 10.88
N THR A 13 19.75 11.71 9.81
CA THR A 13 18.32 11.51 9.56
C THR A 13 17.71 10.56 10.59
N GLU A 14 18.35 9.42 10.86
CA GLU A 14 17.92 8.45 11.86
C GLU A 14 17.90 9.06 13.27
N ALA A 15 18.93 9.83 13.62
CA ALA A 15 19.01 10.52 14.90
C ALA A 15 17.88 11.55 15.05
N ALA A 16 17.58 12.32 14.00
CA ALA A 16 16.45 13.24 14.00
C ALA A 16 15.12 12.51 14.19
N ILE A 17 14.91 11.38 13.50
CA ILE A 17 13.71 10.55 13.67
C ILE A 17 13.60 10.03 15.11
N CYS A 18 14.68 9.48 15.67
CA CYS A 18 14.73 9.02 17.06
C CYS A 18 14.43 10.13 18.07
N LEU A 19 14.91 11.35 17.81
CA LEU A 19 14.66 12.50 18.66
C LEU A 19 13.19 12.92 18.60
N VAL A 20 12.60 12.98 17.39
CA VAL A 20 11.17 13.25 17.22
C VAL A 20 10.30 12.18 17.90
N LEU A 21 10.70 10.91 17.80
CA LEU A 21 9.98 9.78 18.38
C LEU A 21 10.04 9.74 19.91
N SER A 22 11.16 10.19 20.50
CA SER A 22 11.36 10.18 21.95
C SER A 22 10.68 11.34 22.68
N LEU A 23 10.29 12.39 21.95
CA LEU A 23 9.55 13.51 22.54
C LEU A 23 8.09 13.11 22.85
N PRO A 24 7.53 13.56 23.99
CA PRO A 24 6.14 13.23 24.38
C PRO A 24 5.10 13.74 23.38
N PHE A 25 5.38 14.84 22.66
CA PHE A 25 4.55 15.35 21.58
C PHE A 25 4.61 14.49 20.30
N GLY A 26 5.62 13.65 20.17
CA GLY A 26 5.81 12.76 19.03
C GLY A 26 4.77 11.64 18.96
N GLN A 27 4.08 11.30 20.06
CA GLN A 27 3.17 10.14 20.10
C GLN A 27 2.11 10.16 18.99
N TRP A 28 1.44 11.28 18.75
CA TRP A 28 0.45 11.39 17.66
C TRP A 28 1.09 11.22 16.27
N ILE A 29 2.27 11.80 16.06
CA ILE A 29 3.04 11.68 14.81
C ILE A 29 3.51 10.23 14.62
N SER A 30 4.00 9.59 15.66
CA SER A 30 4.42 8.18 15.68
C SER A 30 3.27 7.26 15.30
N HIS A 31 2.09 7.47 15.88
CA HIS A 31 0.89 6.72 15.52
C HIS A 31 0.47 6.98 14.07
N ALA A 32 0.52 8.23 13.59
CA ALA A 32 0.18 8.57 12.21
C ALA A 32 1.15 7.95 11.20
N VAL A 33 2.46 8.13 11.39
CA VAL A 33 3.54 7.59 10.54
C VAL A 33 3.49 6.06 10.54
N ILE A 34 3.26 5.43 11.68
CA ILE A 34 3.23 3.97 11.77
C ILE A 34 1.92 3.41 11.25
N SER A 35 0.80 4.11 11.39
CA SER A 35 -0.45 3.74 10.71
C SER A 35 -0.31 3.82 9.19
N PHE A 36 0.42 4.82 8.68
CA PHE A 36 0.73 4.98 7.26
C PHE A 36 1.69 3.88 6.78
N LEU A 37 2.76 3.60 7.54
CA LEU A 37 3.65 2.48 7.24
C LEU A 37 2.90 1.15 7.28
N MET A 38 2.06 0.88 8.27
CA MET A 38 1.27 -0.36 8.29
C MET A 38 0.21 -0.41 7.18
N LYS A 39 -0.31 0.72 6.71
CA LYS A 39 -1.30 0.73 5.60
C LYS A 39 -0.63 0.52 4.24
N ASN A 40 0.56 1.10 4.04
CA ASN A 40 1.28 1.05 2.77
C ASN A 40 2.30 -0.11 2.70
N LEU A 41 2.75 -0.60 3.86
CA LEU A 41 3.78 -1.63 4.02
C LEU A 41 3.35 -2.79 4.94
N GLY A 42 2.11 -2.86 5.43
CA GLY A 42 1.67 -3.86 6.41
C GLY A 42 1.35 -5.21 5.82
N GLY A 43 2.40 -5.93 5.44
CA GLY A 43 2.37 -7.37 5.22
C GLY A 43 3.63 -7.98 5.82
N LYS A 44 3.53 -9.18 6.40
CA LYS A 44 4.70 -9.93 6.86
C LYS A 44 5.70 -10.15 5.72
N ASP A 45 5.20 -10.20 4.49
CA ASP A 45 5.93 -10.32 3.21
C ASP A 45 5.98 -9.01 2.40
N SER A 46 5.80 -7.87 3.06
CA SER A 46 5.86 -6.56 2.38
C SER A 46 7.26 -6.30 1.82
N PRO A 47 7.37 -5.74 0.59
CA PRO A 47 8.65 -5.40 -0.03
C PRO A 47 9.51 -4.51 0.87
N ALA A 48 8.89 -3.71 1.74
CA ALA A 48 9.65 -2.81 2.61
C ALA A 48 10.31 -3.50 3.82
N ASN A 49 9.76 -4.59 4.36
CA ASN A 49 10.45 -5.35 5.40
C ASN A 49 11.65 -6.10 4.80
N MET A 50 11.52 -6.56 3.55
CA MET A 50 12.63 -7.12 2.78
C MET A 50 13.71 -6.05 2.52
N VAL A 51 13.34 -4.87 2.01
CA VAL A 51 14.28 -3.76 1.79
C VAL A 51 14.97 -3.35 3.09
N ALA A 52 14.24 -3.18 4.19
CA ALA A 52 14.82 -2.85 5.49
C ALA A 52 15.81 -3.92 5.99
N THR A 53 15.54 -5.20 5.73
CA THR A 53 16.44 -6.30 6.09
C THR A 53 17.69 -6.32 5.21
N VAL A 54 17.56 -6.05 3.91
CA VAL A 54 18.70 -5.92 2.99
C VAL A 54 19.57 -4.73 3.38
N VAL A 55 18.98 -3.57 3.66
CA VAL A 55 19.70 -2.37 4.12
C VAL A 55 20.43 -2.66 5.42
N LEU A 56 19.77 -3.32 6.39
CA LEU A 56 20.41 -3.73 7.65
C LEU A 56 21.62 -4.64 7.40
N ALA A 57 21.49 -5.62 6.50
CA ALA A 57 22.59 -6.52 6.16
C ALA A 57 23.77 -5.75 5.54
N VAL A 58 23.50 -4.82 4.62
CA VAL A 58 24.53 -3.97 4.00
C VAL A 58 25.24 -3.10 5.04
N VAL A 59 24.49 -2.39 5.89
CA VAL A 59 25.07 -1.54 6.96
C VAL A 59 25.90 -2.38 7.93
N SER A 60 25.44 -3.60 8.25
CA SER A 60 26.18 -4.53 9.11
C SER A 60 27.50 -4.98 8.47
N ILE A 61 27.51 -5.27 7.17
CA ILE A 61 28.73 -5.63 6.43
C ILE A 61 29.70 -4.45 6.40
N LEU A 62 29.21 -3.23 6.16
CA LEU A 62 30.03 -2.02 6.18
C LEU A 62 30.66 -1.80 7.56
N PHE A 63 29.88 -1.93 8.64
CA PHE A 63 30.39 -1.84 10.00
C PHE A 63 31.48 -2.88 10.28
N LEU A 64 31.27 -4.15 9.89
CA LEU A 64 32.29 -5.20 10.04
C LEU A 64 33.55 -4.91 9.21
N SER A 65 33.41 -4.30 8.03
CA SER A 65 34.54 -3.86 7.20
C SER A 65 35.35 -2.75 7.88
N ASP A 66 34.68 -1.76 8.48
CA ASP A 66 35.33 -0.67 9.21
C ASP A 66 36.02 -1.19 10.47
N VAL A 67 35.38 -2.08 11.23
CA VAL A 67 35.97 -2.75 12.41
C VAL A 67 37.21 -3.54 12.01
N SER A 68 37.14 -4.32 10.93
CA SER A 68 38.30 -5.08 10.42
C SER A 68 39.44 -4.15 10.01
N THR A 69 39.11 -3.01 9.40
CA THR A 69 40.09 -2.00 8.99
C THR A 69 40.77 -1.36 10.20
N VAL A 70 40.02 -0.96 11.22
CA VAL A 70 40.57 -0.41 12.47
C VAL A 70 41.47 -1.44 13.16
N TYR A 71 41.02 -2.70 13.26
CA TYR A 71 41.81 -3.77 13.87
C TYR A 71 43.14 -4.00 13.15
N LYS A 72 43.13 -4.06 11.81
CA LYS A 72 44.35 -4.22 11.00
C LYS A 72 45.35 -3.09 11.23
N HIS A 73 44.89 -1.83 11.27
CA HIS A 73 45.77 -0.69 11.51
C HIS A 73 46.28 -0.64 12.95
N HIS A 74 45.56 -1.23 13.91
CA HIS A 74 45.98 -1.32 15.31
C HIS A 74 46.96 -2.48 15.57
N SER A 75 46.91 -3.56 14.78
CA SER A 75 47.82 -4.72 14.92
C SER A 75 49.15 -4.58 14.17
N SER A 76 49.31 -3.58 13.31
CA SER A 76 50.60 -3.25 12.69
C SER A 76 51.48 -2.51 13.69
N ASP A 77 52.43 -3.23 14.28
CA ASP A 77 53.41 -2.77 15.28
C ASP A 77 54.51 -1.82 14.71
N GLU A 78 54.29 -1.28 13.51
CA GLU A 78 55.19 -0.26 12.95
C GLU A 78 54.95 1.07 13.66
N VAL A 79 56.04 1.76 14.03
CA VAL A 79 56.01 3.14 14.53
C VAL A 79 55.16 3.96 13.57
N LEU A 80 53.92 4.26 13.97
CA LEU A 80 52.92 4.84 13.08
C LEU A 80 53.45 6.15 12.53
N SER A 81 53.85 6.16 11.25
CA SER A 81 54.15 7.39 10.54
C SER A 81 52.93 8.31 10.61
N ASP A 82 53.12 9.63 10.51
CA ASP A 82 51.99 10.57 10.58
C ASP A 82 50.90 10.25 9.55
N GLY A 83 51.27 9.70 8.38
CA GLY A 83 50.32 9.18 7.40
C GLY A 83 49.49 7.98 7.88
N MET A 84 50.09 7.06 8.63
CA MET A 84 49.39 5.90 9.22
C MET A 84 48.45 6.32 10.35
N ARG A 85 48.86 7.29 11.18
CA ARG A 85 48.02 7.87 12.24
C ARG A 85 46.76 8.52 11.68
N ILE A 86 46.89 9.29 10.59
CA ILE A 86 45.74 9.91 9.91
C ILE A 86 44.78 8.85 9.37
N ARG A 87 45.29 7.75 8.79
CA ARG A 87 44.45 6.65 8.31
C ARG A 87 43.73 5.92 9.45
N LEU A 88 44.41 5.69 10.58
CA LEU A 88 43.80 5.08 11.76
C LEU A 88 42.66 5.94 12.32
N LEU A 89 42.89 7.25 12.49
CA LEU A 89 41.86 8.19 12.96
C LEU A 89 40.67 8.27 12.00
N THR A 90 40.94 8.19 10.69
CA THR A 90 39.89 8.16 9.66
C THR A 90 39.06 6.89 9.78
N ALA A 91 39.69 5.72 9.90
CA ALA A 91 39.02 4.44 10.06
C ALA A 91 38.21 4.38 11.36
N GLN A 92 38.73 4.94 12.46
CA GLN A 92 38.04 4.98 13.75
C GLN A 92 36.77 5.86 13.69
N ARG A 93 36.85 7.02 13.03
CA ARG A 93 35.67 7.88 12.78
C ARG A 93 34.62 7.15 11.95
N ASP A 94 35.05 6.50 10.87
CA ASP A 94 34.12 5.80 9.96
C ASP A 94 33.44 4.62 10.68
N MET A 95 34.18 3.85 11.49
CA MET A 95 33.64 2.80 12.36
C MET A 95 32.59 3.32 13.36
N TYR A 96 32.82 4.49 13.97
CA TYR A 96 31.83 5.09 14.86
C TYR A 96 30.56 5.51 14.12
N ILE A 97 30.69 6.15 12.95
CA ILE A 97 29.53 6.57 12.16
C ILE A 97 28.71 5.34 11.74
N THR A 98 29.34 4.30 11.18
CA THR A 98 28.63 3.10 10.74
C THR A 98 28.05 2.31 11.91
N GLY A 99 28.73 2.28 13.06
CA GLY A 99 28.22 1.69 14.30
C GLY A 99 26.99 2.42 14.87
N PHE A 100 27.00 3.76 14.89
CA PHE A 100 25.86 4.55 15.33
C PHE A 100 24.66 4.42 14.39
N CYS A 101 24.87 4.42 13.07
CA CYS A 101 23.80 4.12 12.10
C CYS A 101 23.19 2.75 12.37
N LEU A 102 24.02 1.71 12.55
CA LEU A 102 23.54 0.36 12.81
C LEU A 102 22.69 0.30 14.09
N PHE A 103 23.17 0.94 15.16
CA PHE A 103 22.48 1.01 16.44
C PHE A 103 21.13 1.74 16.32
N LEU A 104 21.11 2.93 15.71
CA LEU A 104 19.88 3.71 15.52
C LEU A 104 18.88 2.96 14.63
N PHE A 105 19.33 2.32 13.56
CA PHE A 105 18.49 1.50 12.71
C PHE A 105 17.85 0.34 13.48
N LEU A 106 18.62 -0.36 14.32
CA LEU A 106 18.10 -1.44 15.17
C LEU A 106 17.10 -0.91 16.20
N LEU A 107 17.36 0.23 16.82
CA LEU A 107 16.42 0.89 17.73
C LEU A 107 15.12 1.27 17.04
N LEU A 108 15.20 1.87 15.85
CA LEU A 108 14.02 2.23 15.05
C LEU A 108 13.22 0.99 14.66
N ARG A 109 13.89 -0.10 14.27
CA ARG A 109 13.24 -1.38 13.98
C ARG A 109 12.53 -1.95 15.21
N LEU A 110 13.18 -1.91 16.38
CA LEU A 110 12.59 -2.35 17.64
C LEU A 110 11.33 -1.53 17.97
N VAL A 111 11.41 -0.20 17.87
CA VAL A 111 10.27 0.67 18.19
C VAL A 111 9.13 0.49 17.18
N TYR A 112 9.45 0.35 15.89
CA TYR A 112 8.44 0.06 14.87
C TYR A 112 7.67 -1.24 15.18
N ILE A 113 8.37 -2.33 15.49
CA ILE A 113 7.74 -3.61 15.83
C ILE A 113 6.88 -3.47 17.08
N ALA A 114 7.41 -2.83 18.14
CA ALA A 114 6.69 -2.62 19.39
C ALA A 114 5.43 -1.77 19.21
N LEU A 115 5.49 -0.71 18.40
CA LEU A 115 4.33 0.14 18.19
C LEU A 115 3.30 -0.51 17.25
N ALA A 116 3.75 -1.26 16.23
CA ALA A 116 2.87 -2.03 15.36
C ALA A 116 2.09 -3.11 16.14
N THR A 117 2.72 -3.80 17.08
CA THR A 117 2.03 -4.77 17.95
C THR A 117 1.04 -4.10 18.87
N ASN A 118 1.40 -2.96 19.49
CA ASN A 118 0.48 -2.16 20.31
C ASN A 118 -0.76 -1.70 19.52
N LEU A 119 -0.57 -1.14 18.33
CA LEU A 119 -1.69 -0.72 17.45
C LEU A 119 -2.58 -1.91 17.06
N ARG A 120 -2.00 -3.09 16.80
CA ARG A 120 -2.78 -4.31 16.51
C ARG A 120 -3.58 -4.77 17.73
N LEU A 121 -2.97 -4.73 18.92
CA LEU A 121 -3.63 -5.08 20.18
C LEU A 121 -4.76 -4.11 20.51
N GLU A 122 -4.54 -2.81 20.34
CA GLU A 122 -5.55 -1.77 20.56
C GLU A 122 -6.77 -1.97 19.64
N LYS A 123 -6.54 -2.26 18.36
CA LYS A 123 -7.61 -2.62 17.42
C LYS A 123 -8.35 -3.88 17.84
N SER A 124 -7.63 -4.91 18.27
CA SER A 124 -8.23 -6.16 18.76
C SER A 124 -9.05 -5.94 20.02
N LEU A 125 -8.58 -5.09 20.93
CA LEU A 125 -9.28 -4.74 22.16
C LEU A 125 -10.55 -3.93 21.86
N GLY A 126 -10.48 -2.98 20.93
CA GLY A 126 -11.66 -2.25 20.46
C GLY A 126 -12.71 -3.17 19.83
N ALA A 127 -12.29 -4.14 19.03
CA ALA A 127 -13.18 -5.15 18.45
C ALA A 127 -13.80 -6.06 19.53
N MET A 128 -13.01 -6.53 20.49
CA MET A 128 -13.50 -7.35 21.62
C MET A 128 -14.47 -6.55 22.50
N LYS A 129 -14.19 -5.28 22.77
CA LYS A 129 -15.08 -4.41 23.55
C LYS A 129 -16.43 -4.26 22.85
N LYS A 130 -16.42 -3.98 21.54
CA LYS A 130 -17.65 -3.88 20.74
C LYS A 130 -18.42 -5.21 20.70
N GLN A 131 -17.71 -6.33 20.65
CA GLN A 131 -18.32 -7.66 20.71
C GLN A 131 -18.96 -7.93 22.08
N ALA A 132 -18.29 -7.56 23.17
CA ALA A 132 -18.81 -7.69 24.53
C ALA A 132 -20.03 -6.79 24.76
N GLU A 133 -19.99 -5.54 24.29
CA GLU A 133 -21.14 -4.61 24.34
C GLU A 133 -22.32 -5.15 23.52
N GLY A 134 -22.08 -5.71 22.33
CA GLY A 134 -23.11 -6.34 21.51
C GLY A 134 -23.74 -7.56 22.19
N ALA A 135 -22.92 -8.43 22.81
CA ALA A 135 -23.41 -9.58 23.56
C ALA A 135 -24.22 -9.15 24.80
N ALA A 136 -23.78 -8.13 25.52
CA ALA A 136 -24.50 -7.58 26.67
C ALA A 136 -25.85 -6.95 26.25
N ALA A 137 -25.89 -6.24 25.12
CA ALA A 137 -27.13 -5.70 24.56
C ALA A 137 -28.11 -6.82 24.15
N GLY A 138 -27.60 -7.88 23.50
CA GLY A 138 -28.40 -9.06 23.17
C GLY A 138 -28.96 -9.76 24.40
N TYR A 139 -28.15 -9.93 25.44
CA TYR A 139 -28.60 -10.50 26.72
C TYR A 139 -29.68 -9.64 27.37
N LYS A 140 -29.54 -8.31 27.36
CA LYS A 140 -30.55 -7.39 27.88
C LYS A 140 -31.87 -7.48 27.12
N SER A 141 -31.81 -7.62 25.78
CA SER A 141 -33.01 -7.82 24.95
C SER A 141 -33.71 -9.14 25.28
N LEU A 142 -32.96 -10.23 25.41
CA LEU A 142 -33.51 -11.54 25.78
C LEU A 142 -34.15 -11.51 27.17
N LEU A 143 -33.55 -10.79 28.12
CA LEU A 143 -34.08 -10.64 29.47
C LEU A 143 -35.41 -9.85 29.47
N ALA A 144 -35.49 -8.77 28.68
CA ALA A 144 -36.72 -8.01 28.49
C ALA A 144 -37.82 -8.84 27.81
N GLU A 145 -37.47 -9.64 26.80
CA GLU A 145 -38.42 -10.54 26.13
C GLU A 145 -38.96 -11.60 27.12
N ASN A 146 -38.09 -12.17 27.96
CA ASN A 146 -38.49 -13.11 29.00
C ASN A 146 -39.47 -12.49 30.02
N GLU A 147 -39.23 -11.23 30.43
CA GLU A 147 -40.16 -10.49 31.29
C GLU A 147 -41.51 -10.25 30.61
N THR A 148 -41.53 -9.93 29.31
CA THR A 148 -42.78 -9.78 28.57
C THR A 148 -43.54 -11.09 28.45
N PHE A 149 -42.86 -12.22 28.21
CA PHE A 149 -43.47 -13.55 28.21
C PHE A 149 -44.04 -13.91 29.58
N LYS A 150 -43.33 -13.61 30.68
CA LYS A 150 -43.85 -13.81 32.04
C LYS A 150 -45.13 -13.01 32.27
N LYS A 151 -45.16 -11.73 31.91
CA LYS A 151 -46.38 -10.89 32.03
C LYS A 151 -47.53 -11.38 31.17
N GLN A 152 -47.25 -11.87 29.96
CA GLN A 152 -48.27 -12.46 29.10
C GLN A 152 -48.82 -13.77 29.69
N THR A 153 -47.94 -14.59 30.27
CA THR A 153 -48.33 -15.85 30.92
C THR A 153 -49.15 -15.59 32.18
N GLU A 154 -48.78 -14.57 32.97
CA GLU A 154 -49.52 -14.16 34.17
C GLU A 154 -50.89 -13.59 33.83
N LYS A 155 -51.00 -12.71 32.82
CA LYS A 155 -52.29 -12.24 32.29
C LYS A 155 -53.14 -13.38 31.74
N LEU A 156 -52.53 -14.35 31.08
CA LEU A 156 -53.24 -15.52 30.57
C LEU A 156 -53.76 -16.39 31.72
N HIS A 157 -52.98 -16.55 32.79
CA HIS A 157 -53.39 -17.25 34.01
C HIS A 157 -54.54 -16.53 34.73
N GLU A 158 -54.49 -15.20 34.81
CA GLU A 158 -55.54 -14.36 35.39
C GLU A 158 -56.84 -14.42 34.57
N LEU A 159 -56.75 -14.37 33.23
CA LEU A 159 -57.89 -14.54 32.31
C LEU A 159 -58.55 -15.93 32.39
N LEU A 160 -57.79 -16.95 32.78
CA LEU A 160 -58.26 -18.33 32.94
C LEU A 160 -58.69 -18.65 34.39
N GLY A 161 -58.44 -17.73 35.32
CA GLY A 161 -58.46 -17.95 36.76
C GLY A 161 -59.83 -18.07 37.42
N ASP A 162 -60.93 -17.65 36.78
CA ASP A 162 -62.21 -17.51 37.52
C ASP A 162 -63.49 -17.86 36.73
N GLU A 163 -63.39 -18.61 35.63
CA GLU A 163 -64.57 -19.10 34.90
C GLU A 163 -64.64 -20.64 34.93
N GLU A 164 -65.74 -21.20 35.44
CA GLU A 164 -66.17 -22.59 35.27
C GLU A 164 -67.33 -22.67 34.26
N GLY A 165 -67.32 -23.69 33.39
CA GLY A 165 -68.41 -23.97 32.43
C GLY A 165 -68.07 -23.75 30.94
N GLU A 166 -69.01 -24.13 30.05
CA GLU A 166 -68.87 -24.20 28.57
C GLU A 166 -68.25 -22.95 27.89
N ASP A 167 -68.36 -21.78 28.51
CA ASP A 167 -67.78 -20.53 28.02
C ASP A 167 -66.24 -20.49 28.11
N LYS A 168 -65.64 -21.15 29.12
CA LYS A 168 -64.18 -21.35 29.19
C LYS A 168 -63.69 -22.19 28.02
N LYS A 169 -64.47 -23.21 27.63
CA LYS A 169 -64.13 -24.12 26.54
C LYS A 169 -64.16 -23.41 25.18
N LYS A 170 -65.16 -22.55 24.95
CA LYS A 170 -65.26 -21.71 23.74
C LYS A 170 -64.13 -20.67 23.67
N LYS A 171 -63.78 -20.02 24.78
CA LYS A 171 -62.66 -19.06 24.82
C LYS A 171 -61.31 -19.75 24.61
N VAL A 172 -61.09 -20.94 25.19
CA VAL A 172 -59.87 -21.72 24.97
C VAL A 172 -59.75 -22.20 23.52
N ASP A 173 -60.84 -22.66 22.89
CA ASP A 173 -60.84 -23.04 21.47
C ASP A 173 -60.61 -21.82 20.55
N ALA A 174 -61.18 -20.67 20.87
CA ALA A 174 -60.92 -19.43 20.14
C ALA A 174 -59.46 -18.96 20.31
N LEU A 175 -58.90 -19.07 21.51
CA LEU A 175 -57.51 -18.71 21.79
C LEU A 175 -56.53 -19.67 21.10
N ALA A 176 -56.83 -20.97 21.09
CA ALA A 176 -56.06 -21.98 20.36
C ALA A 176 -56.06 -21.70 18.85
N ARG A 177 -57.21 -21.33 18.28
CA ARG A 177 -57.30 -20.89 16.87
C ARG A 177 -56.49 -19.63 16.59
N LEU A 178 -56.56 -18.62 17.46
CA LEU A 178 -55.77 -17.39 17.31
C LEU A 178 -54.27 -17.62 17.46
N VAL A 179 -53.84 -18.53 18.34
CA VAL A 179 -52.43 -18.93 18.48
C VAL A 179 -51.96 -19.68 17.23
N GLN A 180 -52.78 -20.58 16.69
CA GLN A 180 -52.50 -21.29 15.44
C GLN A 180 -52.36 -20.29 14.28
N GLU A 181 -53.29 -19.35 14.16
CA GLU A 181 -53.29 -18.33 13.10
C GLU A 181 -52.08 -17.39 13.23
N ASN A 182 -51.72 -16.97 14.44
CA ASN A 182 -50.51 -16.17 14.68
C ASN A 182 -49.23 -16.95 14.33
N SER A 183 -49.15 -18.24 14.66
CA SER A 183 -48.02 -19.10 14.28
C SER A 183 -47.90 -19.22 12.74
N ASP A 184 -49.03 -19.43 12.05
CA ASP A 184 -49.06 -19.51 10.58
C ASP A 184 -48.70 -18.16 9.94
N LEU A 185 -49.17 -17.05 10.50
CA LEU A 185 -48.81 -15.70 10.07
C LEU A 185 -47.32 -15.42 10.30
N GLU A 186 -46.76 -15.81 11.43
CA GLU A 186 -45.34 -15.64 11.74
C GLU A 186 -44.46 -16.46 10.77
N GLN A 187 -44.86 -17.69 10.44
CA GLN A 187 -44.18 -18.49 9.42
C GLN A 187 -44.26 -17.83 8.03
N LYS A 188 -45.42 -17.30 7.64
CA LYS A 188 -45.57 -16.57 6.37
C LYS A 188 -44.71 -15.31 6.33
N VAL A 189 -44.63 -14.57 7.43
CA VAL A 189 -43.78 -13.37 7.56
C VAL A 189 -42.31 -13.76 7.46
N LYS A 190 -41.84 -14.80 8.16
CA LYS A 190 -40.46 -15.30 8.05
C LYS A 190 -40.13 -15.74 6.62
N ALA A 191 -41.01 -16.53 5.99
CA ALA A 191 -40.82 -16.97 4.61
C ALA A 191 -40.80 -15.81 3.61
N SER A 192 -41.61 -14.77 3.83
CA SER A 192 -41.60 -13.55 3.02
C SER A 192 -40.33 -12.73 3.23
N ALA A 193 -39.87 -12.58 4.48
CA ALA A 193 -38.63 -11.88 4.81
C ALA A 193 -37.39 -12.57 4.22
N ASP A 194 -37.35 -13.91 4.22
CA ASP A 194 -36.27 -14.67 3.60
C ASP A 194 -36.26 -14.53 2.08
N LYS A 195 -37.44 -14.49 1.44
CA LYS A 195 -37.56 -14.18 0.00
C LYS A 195 -37.10 -12.75 -0.30
N LEU A 196 -37.48 -11.79 0.54
CA LEU A 196 -37.05 -10.40 0.40
C LEU A 196 -35.54 -10.27 0.48
N LYS A 197 -34.90 -10.88 1.48
CA LYS A 197 -33.43 -10.90 1.62
C LYS A 197 -32.73 -11.52 0.42
N LYS A 198 -33.28 -12.60 -0.14
CA LYS A 198 -32.73 -13.21 -1.37
C LYS A 198 -32.82 -12.24 -2.55
N ALA A 199 -33.98 -11.62 -2.75
CA ALA A 199 -34.18 -10.63 -3.81
C ALA A 199 -33.27 -9.40 -3.65
N GLU A 200 -33.11 -8.88 -2.43
CA GLU A 200 -32.19 -7.76 -2.14
C GLU A 200 -30.72 -8.13 -2.46
N ASN A 201 -30.28 -9.34 -2.10
CA ASN A 201 -28.94 -9.81 -2.42
C ASN A 201 -28.73 -9.97 -3.94
N GLU A 202 -29.72 -10.47 -4.67
CA GLU A 202 -29.68 -10.57 -6.13
C GLU A 202 -29.60 -9.18 -6.78
N VAL A 203 -30.43 -8.22 -6.32
CA VAL A 203 -30.39 -6.83 -6.79
C VAL A 203 -29.03 -6.18 -6.51
N ALA A 204 -28.46 -6.38 -5.32
CA ALA A 204 -27.14 -5.88 -4.97
C ALA A 204 -26.04 -6.49 -5.85
N ALA A 205 -26.12 -7.80 -6.13
CA ALA A 205 -25.18 -8.48 -7.02
C ALA A 205 -25.27 -7.94 -8.46
N VAL A 206 -26.48 -7.77 -8.99
CA VAL A 206 -26.72 -7.21 -10.33
C VAL A 206 -26.23 -5.76 -10.40
N THR A 207 -26.48 -4.96 -9.36
CA THR A 207 -26.02 -3.55 -9.29
C THR A 207 -24.50 -3.48 -9.32
N LYS A 208 -23.81 -4.29 -8.51
CA LYS A 208 -22.34 -4.36 -8.49
C LYS A 208 -21.77 -4.82 -9.84
N GLN A 209 -22.44 -5.77 -10.50
CA GLN A 209 -22.05 -6.22 -11.84
C GLN A 209 -22.22 -5.11 -12.88
N ALA A 210 -23.33 -4.36 -12.83
CA ALA A 210 -23.59 -3.24 -13.73
C ALA A 210 -22.57 -2.10 -13.54
N GLU A 211 -22.24 -1.75 -12.29
CA GLU A 211 -21.19 -0.78 -11.98
C GLU A 211 -19.82 -1.23 -12.50
N GLY A 212 -19.48 -2.50 -12.31
CA GLY A 212 -18.23 -3.08 -12.84
C GLY A 212 -18.15 -3.03 -14.36
N GLN A 213 -19.24 -3.35 -15.05
CA GLN A 213 -19.33 -3.24 -16.51
C GLN A 213 -19.23 -1.79 -17.00
N SER A 214 -19.87 -0.85 -16.30
CA SER A 214 -19.79 0.59 -16.63
C SER A 214 -18.37 1.12 -16.49
N SER A 215 -17.66 0.75 -15.40
CA SER A 215 -16.26 1.12 -15.20
C SER A 215 -15.33 0.52 -16.26
N ALA A 216 -15.54 -0.76 -16.63
CA ALA A 216 -14.78 -1.39 -17.71
C ALA A 216 -15.03 -0.71 -19.06
N PHE A 217 -16.27 -0.32 -19.34
CA PHE A 217 -16.63 0.42 -20.56
C PHE A 217 -15.95 1.80 -20.62
N MET A 218 -15.92 2.54 -19.50
CA MET A 218 -15.20 3.84 -19.43
C MET A 218 -13.71 3.67 -19.72
N LYS A 219 -13.06 2.66 -19.12
CA LYS A 219 -11.64 2.38 -19.39
C LYS A 219 -11.37 2.04 -20.86
N LEU A 220 -12.21 1.20 -21.47
CA LEU A 220 -12.09 0.86 -22.89
C LEU A 220 -12.29 2.09 -23.78
N MET A 221 -13.15 3.03 -23.37
CA MET A 221 -13.35 4.28 -24.09
C MET A 221 -12.11 5.19 -23.99
N ASP A 222 -11.48 5.26 -22.81
CA ASP A 222 -10.22 5.99 -22.61
C ASP A 222 -9.07 5.38 -23.40
N GLU A 223 -8.90 4.05 -23.36
CA GLU A 223 -7.89 3.32 -24.14
C GLU A 223 -8.08 3.54 -25.65
N LYS A 224 -9.33 3.53 -26.13
CA LYS A 224 -9.63 3.84 -27.53
C LYS A 224 -9.23 5.28 -27.88
N ASN A 225 -9.59 6.24 -27.04
CA ASN A 225 -9.23 7.65 -27.26
C ASN A 225 -7.71 7.85 -27.26
N GLU A 226 -6.98 7.14 -26.41
CA GLU A 226 -5.51 7.20 -26.38
C GLU A 226 -4.90 6.54 -27.62
N SER A 227 -5.41 5.38 -28.04
CA SER A 227 -4.99 4.71 -29.28
C SER A 227 -5.24 5.58 -30.52
N ASP A 228 -6.39 6.25 -30.60
CA ASP A 228 -6.71 7.19 -31.69
C ASP A 228 -5.72 8.37 -31.72
N LYS A 229 -5.35 8.92 -30.55
CA LYS A 229 -4.31 9.95 -30.46
C LYS A 229 -2.94 9.44 -30.92
N GLN A 230 -2.55 8.24 -30.48
CA GLN A 230 -1.29 7.62 -30.91
C GLN A 230 -1.26 7.42 -32.42
N LEU A 231 -2.38 6.97 -33.02
CA LEU A 231 -2.51 6.82 -34.47
C LEU A 231 -2.33 8.15 -35.20
N GLU A 232 -2.95 9.22 -34.73
CA GLU A 232 -2.77 10.56 -35.32
C GLU A 232 -1.33 11.07 -35.19
N THR A 233 -0.67 10.83 -34.04
CA THR A 233 0.75 11.19 -33.89
C THR A 233 1.66 10.37 -34.81
N ALA A 234 1.38 9.08 -35.00
CA ALA A 234 2.15 8.21 -35.88
C ALA A 234 2.01 8.66 -37.35
N LYS A 235 0.80 9.01 -37.79
CA LYS A 235 0.58 9.60 -39.12
C LYS A 235 1.35 10.91 -39.32
N ALA A 236 1.37 11.79 -38.31
CA ALA A 236 2.12 13.05 -38.38
C ALA A 236 3.63 12.81 -38.47
N GLN A 237 4.16 11.82 -37.74
CA GLN A 237 5.57 11.42 -37.82
C GLN A 237 5.91 10.80 -39.18
N GLU A 238 5.01 9.99 -39.75
CA GLU A 238 5.20 9.39 -41.07
C GLU A 238 5.32 10.46 -42.16
N GLU A 239 4.45 11.47 -42.14
CA GLU A 239 4.52 12.62 -43.05
C GLU A 239 5.83 13.42 -42.89
N GLU A 240 6.30 13.61 -41.65
CA GLU A 240 7.56 14.31 -41.40
C GLU A 240 8.78 13.50 -41.87
N ILE A 241 8.80 12.18 -41.63
CA ILE A 241 9.85 11.28 -42.15
C ILE A 241 9.88 11.33 -43.67
N LYS A 242 8.71 11.37 -44.33
CA LYS A 242 8.62 11.49 -45.79
C LYS A 242 9.25 12.80 -46.29
N ARG A 243 8.95 13.93 -45.64
CA ARG A 243 9.59 15.23 -45.95
C ARG A 243 11.10 15.21 -45.74
N GLN A 244 11.56 14.63 -44.64
CA GLN A 244 13.00 14.50 -44.36
C GLN A 244 13.70 13.63 -45.41
N ARG A 245 13.08 12.53 -45.84
CA ARG A 245 13.60 11.68 -46.93
C ARG A 245 13.73 12.46 -48.24
N GLU A 246 12.74 13.27 -48.59
CA GLU A 246 12.79 14.14 -49.77
C GLU A 246 13.93 15.18 -49.67
N GLN A 247 14.13 15.78 -48.49
CA GLN A 247 15.24 16.71 -48.27
C GLN A 247 16.61 16.04 -48.37
N ILE A 248 16.77 14.86 -47.77
CA ILE A 248 18.02 14.07 -47.85
C ILE A 248 18.31 13.69 -49.31
N ALA A 249 17.30 13.32 -50.09
CA ALA A 249 17.47 13.02 -51.51
C ALA A 249 18.01 14.24 -52.28
N LYS A 250 17.43 15.43 -52.07
CA LYS A 250 17.92 16.68 -52.67
C LYS A 250 19.35 17.01 -52.27
N LEU A 251 19.67 16.94 -50.97
CA LEU A 251 21.03 17.18 -50.47
C LEU A 251 22.04 16.17 -51.02
N THR A 252 21.62 14.91 -51.24
CA THR A 252 22.48 13.88 -51.84
C THR A 252 22.79 14.20 -53.29
N GLU A 253 21.80 14.65 -54.05
CA GLU A 253 21.97 15.11 -55.44
C GLU A 253 22.91 16.33 -55.53
N GLU A 254 22.72 17.33 -54.64
CA GLU A 254 23.61 18.49 -54.55
C GLU A 254 25.05 18.08 -54.20
N ARG A 255 25.21 17.16 -53.24
CA ARG A 255 26.52 16.62 -52.86
C ARG A 255 27.20 15.91 -54.02
N ASP A 256 26.48 15.07 -54.77
CA ASP A 256 27.02 14.34 -55.91
C ASP A 256 27.42 15.30 -57.04
N SER A 257 26.60 16.33 -57.31
CA SER A 257 26.91 17.41 -58.27
C SER A 257 28.17 18.18 -57.88
N LEU A 258 28.29 18.61 -56.62
CA LEU A 258 29.47 19.29 -56.09
C LEU A 258 30.72 18.41 -56.19
N LYS A 259 30.59 17.11 -55.92
CA LYS A 259 31.70 16.15 -56.05
C LYS A 259 32.18 16.05 -57.50
N THR A 260 31.28 15.98 -58.47
CA THR A 260 31.63 15.99 -59.89
C THR A 260 32.34 17.30 -60.28
N GLN A 261 31.82 18.46 -59.83
CA GLN A 261 32.48 19.74 -60.08
C GLN A 261 33.91 19.79 -59.54
N ILE A 262 34.14 19.29 -58.31
CA ILE A 262 35.48 19.21 -57.73
C ILE A 262 36.41 18.32 -58.58
N GLN A 263 35.92 17.17 -59.03
CA GLN A 263 36.70 16.27 -59.90
C GLN A 263 37.08 16.93 -61.22
N ASP A 264 36.16 17.68 -61.84
CA ASP A 264 36.42 18.42 -63.07
C ASP A 264 37.46 19.53 -62.84
N TYR A 265 37.36 20.26 -61.73
CA TYR A 265 38.37 21.26 -61.34
C TYR A 265 39.75 20.63 -61.15
N ASP A 266 39.85 19.53 -60.40
CA ASP A 266 41.13 18.82 -60.19
C ASP A 266 41.74 18.33 -61.51
N PHE A 267 40.90 17.83 -62.43
CA PHE A 267 41.34 17.43 -63.77
C PHE A 267 41.91 18.63 -64.54
N MET A 268 41.18 19.76 -64.58
CA MET A 268 41.65 20.97 -65.27
C MET A 268 42.95 21.52 -64.66
N PHE A 269 43.09 21.52 -63.34
CA PHE A 269 44.33 21.91 -62.66
C PHE A 269 45.50 20.98 -63.01
N SER A 270 45.26 19.67 -63.09
CA SER A 270 46.29 18.70 -63.49
C SER A 270 46.73 18.89 -64.94
N GLU A 271 45.81 19.23 -65.85
CA GLU A 271 46.09 19.50 -67.26
C GLU A 271 46.84 20.82 -67.43
N ALA A 272 46.45 21.86 -66.68
CA ALA A 272 47.14 23.15 -66.64
C ALA A 272 48.59 23.00 -66.14
N LYS A 273 48.81 22.18 -65.09
CA LYS A 273 50.15 21.88 -64.59
C LYS A 273 51.02 21.17 -65.64
N LYS A 274 50.46 20.19 -66.36
CA LYS A 274 51.17 19.49 -67.45
C LYS A 274 51.52 20.39 -68.64
N LYS A 275 50.77 21.46 -68.90
CA LYS A 275 51.07 22.43 -69.97
C LYS A 275 52.13 23.47 -69.56
N ALA A 276 52.46 23.58 -68.28
CA ALA A 276 53.42 24.54 -67.74
C ALA A 276 54.84 23.96 -67.52
N GLU A 277 55.00 22.64 -67.65
CA GLU A 277 56.28 21.92 -67.73
C GLU A 277 56.67 21.69 -69.20
#